data_AF-A0A453DB41-F1
#
_entry.id   AF-A0A453DB41-F1
#
_cell.length_a   1.000
_cell.length_b   1.000
_cell.length_c   1.000
_cell.angle_alpha   90.00
_cell.angle_beta   90.00
_cell.angle_gamma   90.00
#
_symmetry.space_group_name_H-M   'P 1'
#
loop_
_entity.id
_entity.type
_entity.pdbx_description
1 polymer ?
#
loop_
_entity_poly.entity_id
_entity_poly.type
_entity_poly.pdbx_seq_one_letter_code
_entity_poly.pdbx_strand_id
1 'polypeptide(L)'
;MSYSWEDLFPLVSVRKLVRDISDHNPLLLSLKADKTEPPKKKEFCFDISWLSNELFLPKAREIWGQPVNSNDPIDILNIKLKRFKRYFKGWGSHVF
;
A
#
# COMPACT_ATOMS: atom_id res chain seq x y z
N MET A 1 -20.53 -18.33 -28.48
CA MET A 1 -19.34 -17.55 -28.07
C MET A 1 -18.12 -18.31 -28.56
N SER A 2 -17.17 -17.64 -29.20
CA SER A 2 -15.99 -18.31 -29.77
C SER A 2 -14.96 -18.55 -28.68
N TYR A 3 -14.71 -19.82 -28.34
CA TYR A 3 -13.67 -20.25 -27.40
C TYR A 3 -12.25 -20.01 -27.91
N SER A 4 -12.10 -19.57 -29.16
CA SER A 4 -10.81 -19.31 -29.81
C SER A 4 -9.87 -18.42 -29.01
N TRP A 5 -10.40 -17.50 -28.20
CA TRP A 5 -9.57 -16.64 -27.37
C TRP A 5 -9.04 -17.36 -26.12
N GLU A 6 -9.86 -18.19 -25.48
CA GLU A 6 -9.48 -18.97 -24.30
C GLU A 6 -8.44 -20.03 -24.68
N ASP A 7 -8.55 -20.60 -25.89
CA ASP A 7 -7.56 -21.52 -26.45
C ASP A 7 -6.21 -20.86 -26.74
N LEU A 8 -6.22 -19.59 -27.20
CA LEU A 8 -5.01 -18.83 -27.48
C LEU A 8 -4.31 -18.33 -26.20
N PHE A 9 -5.07 -18.14 -25.12
CA PHE A 9 -4.58 -17.55 -23.87
C PHE A 9 -5.00 -18.35 -22.64
N PRO A 10 -4.57 -19.63 -22.50
CA PRO A 10 -5.04 -20.55 -21.45
C PRO A 10 -4.63 -20.14 -20.02
N LEU A 11 -3.69 -19.19 -19.89
CA LEU A 11 -3.23 -18.66 -18.60
C LEU A 11 -3.95 -17.38 -18.19
N VAL A 12 -4.82 -16.85 -19.05
CA VAL A 12 -5.56 -15.64 -18.76
C VAL A 12 -6.87 -16.00 -18.08
N SER A 13 -7.13 -15.40 -16.92
CA SER A 13 -8.42 -15.53 -16.23
C SER A 13 -9.19 -14.21 -16.27
N VAL A 14 -10.49 -14.30 -16.50
CA VAL A 14 -11.40 -13.15 -16.48
C VAL A 14 -12.40 -13.33 -15.35
N ARG A 15 -12.45 -12.37 -14.42
CA ARG A 15 -13.44 -12.37 -13.33
C ARG A 15 -14.30 -11.11 -13.37
N LYS A 16 -15.60 -11.29 -13.15
CA LYS A 16 -16.54 -10.19 -13.02
C LYS A 16 -16.44 -9.59 -11.62
N LEU A 17 -16.22 -8.28 -11.53
CA LEU A 17 -16.24 -7.57 -10.25
C LEU A 17 -17.67 -7.15 -9.88
N VAL A 18 -17.90 -6.98 -8.57
CA VAL A 18 -19.20 -6.55 -8.03
C VAL A 18 -19.50 -5.11 -8.46
N ARG A 19 -20.77 -4.85 -8.70
CA ARG A 19 -21.30 -3.57 -9.17
C ARG A 19 -21.59 -2.67 -7.96
N ASP A 20 -20.86 -1.56 -7.80
CA ASP A 20 -21.15 -0.59 -6.73
C ASP A 20 -21.94 0.64 -7.20
N ILE A 21 -21.61 1.22 -8.36
CA ILE A 21 -22.11 2.57 -8.74
C ILE A 21 -22.39 2.78 -10.23
N SER A 22 -22.05 1.83 -11.11
CA SER A 22 -22.29 1.93 -12.56
C SER A 22 -23.27 0.86 -13.03
N ASP A 23 -23.99 1.13 -14.12
CA ASP A 23 -24.80 0.18 -14.87
C ASP A 23 -23.98 -0.82 -15.70
N HIS A 24 -22.65 -0.66 -15.74
CA HIS A 24 -21.70 -1.61 -16.31
C HIS A 24 -21.00 -2.45 -15.22
N ASN A 25 -20.63 -3.68 -15.56
CA ASN A 25 -19.86 -4.55 -14.67
C ASN A 25 -18.39 -4.53 -15.12
N PRO A 26 -17.45 -4.06 -14.28
CA PRO A 26 -16.05 -4.15 -14.63
C PRO A 26 -15.60 -5.62 -14.69
N LEU A 27 -14.86 -5.95 -15.75
CA LEU A 27 -14.22 -7.25 -15.91
C LEU A 27 -12.73 -7.10 -15.59
N LEU A 28 -12.23 -7.90 -14.64
CA LEU A 28 -10.81 -7.95 -14.35
C LEU A 28 -10.17 -9.09 -15.12
N LEU A 29 -9.22 -8.75 -15.98
CA LEU A 29 -8.42 -9.67 -16.76
C LEU A 29 -7.06 -9.85 -16.09
N SER A 30 -6.73 -11.07 -15.68
CA SER A 30 -5.45 -11.42 -15.08
C SER A 30 -4.60 -12.18 -16.09
N LEU A 31 -3.48 -11.59 -16.51
CA LEU A 31 -2.50 -12.24 -17.40
C LEU A 31 -1.51 -13.13 -16.63
N LYS A 32 -1.53 -13.06 -15.30
CA LYS A 32 -0.68 -13.91 -14.46
C LYS A 32 -1.41 -15.23 -14.24
N ALA A 33 -0.80 -16.33 -14.67
CA ALA A 33 -1.00 -17.63 -14.03
C ALA A 33 -0.89 -17.44 -12.51
N ASP A 34 -1.63 -18.22 -11.73
CA ASP A 34 -1.75 -18.22 -10.26
C ASP A 34 -0.43 -18.41 -9.47
N LYS A 35 0.66 -17.80 -9.92
CA LYS A 35 1.84 -17.50 -9.15
C LYS A 35 1.43 -16.45 -8.14
N THR A 36 0.93 -16.93 -7.01
CA THR A 36 1.01 -16.27 -5.71
C THR A 36 2.46 -15.89 -5.49
N GLU A 37 2.89 -14.76 -6.06
CA GLU A 37 4.13 -14.13 -5.64
C GLU A 37 4.05 -14.02 -4.12
N PRO A 38 5.09 -14.46 -3.39
CA PRO A 38 5.07 -14.36 -1.93
C PRO A 38 4.71 -12.92 -1.58
N PRO A 39 3.84 -12.69 -0.57
CA PRO A 39 3.36 -11.35 -0.25
C PRO A 39 4.58 -10.46 -0.08
N LYS A 40 4.81 -9.57 -1.07
CA LYS A 40 5.96 -8.67 -1.04
C LYS A 40 5.84 -7.90 0.26
N LYS A 41 6.92 -7.87 1.05
CA LYS A 41 6.96 -7.05 2.26
C LYS A 41 6.56 -5.65 1.84
N LYS A 42 5.36 -5.20 2.23
CA LYS A 42 4.88 -3.86 1.90
C LYS A 42 5.92 -2.89 2.45
N GLU A 43 6.59 -2.21 1.53
CA GLU A 43 7.50 -1.15 1.88
C GLU A 43 6.70 -0.03 2.52
N PHE A 44 7.39 0.75 3.36
CA PHE A 44 6.76 1.92 3.92
C PHE A 44 6.70 2.98 2.82
N CYS A 45 5.50 3.32 2.39
CA CYS A 45 5.26 4.44 1.50
C CYS A 45 4.49 5.51 2.26
N PHE A 46 4.93 6.76 2.10
CA PHE A 46 4.18 7.91 2.52
C PHE A 46 2.99 8.13 1.57
N ASP A 47 1.85 8.51 2.11
CA ASP A 47 0.66 8.84 1.34
C ASP A 47 0.32 10.32 1.54
N ILE A 48 0.10 11.03 0.43
CA ILE A 48 -0.18 12.48 0.43
C ILE A 48 -1.48 12.79 1.18
N SER A 49 -2.45 11.87 1.16
CA SER A 49 -3.73 12.00 1.89
C SER A 49 -3.54 12.18 3.40
N TRP A 50 -2.40 11.75 3.96
CA TRP A 50 -2.12 11.93 5.38
C TRP A 50 -1.97 13.41 5.75
N LEU A 51 -1.53 14.27 4.82
CA LEU A 51 -1.42 15.71 5.06
C LEU A 51 -2.78 16.38 5.29
N SER A 52 -3.84 15.80 4.73
CA SER A 52 -5.21 16.29 4.92
C SER A 52 -5.79 15.90 6.28
N ASN A 53 -5.17 14.95 6.99
CA ASN A 53 -5.60 14.53 8.31
C ASN A 53 -5.00 15.47 9.38
N GLU A 54 -5.86 16.16 10.13
CA GLU A 54 -5.45 17.12 11.16
C GLU A 54 -4.59 16.51 12.27
N LEU A 55 -4.70 15.19 12.51
CA LEU A 55 -3.92 14.47 13.51
C LEU A 55 -2.52 14.08 13.02
N PHE A 56 -2.27 14.09 11.70
CA PHE A 56 -0.99 13.65 11.14
C PHE A 56 0.17 14.53 11.60
N LEU A 57 0.10 15.85 11.36
CA LEU A 57 1.20 16.76 11.68
C LEU A 57 1.53 16.82 13.17
N PRO A 58 0.56 16.93 14.10
CA PRO A 58 0.82 16.84 15.54
C PRO A 58 1.55 15.55 15.92
N LYS A 59 1.10 14.40 15.39
CA LYS A 59 1.68 13.10 15.73
C LYS A 59 3.08 12.90 15.13
N ALA A 60 3.28 13.35 13.90
CA ALA A 60 4.59 13.36 13.24
C ALA A 60 5.60 14.18 14.05
N ARG A 61 5.21 15.37 14.51
CA ARG A 61 6.07 16.25 15.33
C ARG A 61 6.41 15.62 16.67
N GLU A 62 5.44 15.02 17.36
CA GLU A 62 5.63 14.30 18.61
C GLU A 62 6.69 13.20 18.45
N ILE A 63 6.55 12.35 17.43
CA ILE A 63 7.47 11.22 17.19
C ILE A 63 8.86 11.72 16.79
N TRP A 64 8.93 12.75 15.94
CA TRP A 64 10.20 13.32 15.48
C TRP A 64 10.98 14.03 16.57
N GLY A 65 10.28 14.61 17.56
CA GLY A 65 10.84 15.30 18.70
C GLY A 65 11.36 14.39 19.81
N GLN A 66 11.07 13.09 19.78
CA GLN A 66 11.54 12.17 20.81
C GLN A 66 13.08 12.15 20.90
N PRO A 67 13.65 12.18 22.12
CA PRO A 67 15.10 12.17 22.30
C PRO A 67 15.73 10.91 21.71
N VAL A 68 16.93 11.06 21.19
CA VAL A 68 17.72 9.96 20.62
C VAL A 68 19.03 9.87 21.37
N ASN A 69 19.35 8.67 21.87
CA ASN A 69 20.59 8.40 22.57
C ASN A 69 21.68 8.00 21.55
N SER A 70 22.11 8.95 20.73
CA SER A 70 23.26 8.83 19.84
C SER A 70 23.83 10.21 19.57
N ASN A 71 25.16 10.28 19.39
CA ASN A 71 25.87 11.49 18.98
C ASN A 71 26.18 11.51 17.49
N ASP A 72 26.01 10.38 16.79
CA ASP A 72 26.22 10.29 15.34
C ASP A 72 24.98 10.82 14.58
N PRO A 73 25.13 11.82 13.70
CA PRO A 73 24.01 12.39 12.95
C PRO A 73 23.26 11.38 12.09
N ILE A 74 23.95 10.39 11.52
CA ILE A 74 23.35 9.38 10.66
C ILE A 74 22.51 8.41 11.50
N ASP A 75 23.00 7.98 12.65
CA ASP A 75 22.25 7.19 13.61
C ASP A 75 21.03 7.93 14.13
N ILE A 76 21.16 9.23 14.46
CA ILE A 76 20.02 10.05 14.88
C ILE A 76 18.93 10.05 13.81
N LEU A 77 19.29 10.32 12.55
CA LEU A 77 18.36 10.32 11.43
C LEU A 77 17.72 8.95 11.25
N ASN A 78 18.51 7.88 11.24
CA ASN A 78 18.04 6.51 11.09
C ASN A 78 17.05 6.11 12.19
N ILE A 79 17.31 6.48 13.44
CA ILE A 79 16.42 6.22 14.57
C ILE A 79 15.10 6.97 14.40
N LYS A 80 15.15 8.25 14.01
CA LYS A 80 13.94 9.05 13.74
C LYS A 80 13.11 8.46 12.61
N LEU A 81 13.73 8.11 11.49
CA LEU A 81 13.05 7.48 10.36
C LEU A 81 12.45 6.11 10.73
N LYS A 82 13.17 5.29 11.52
CA LYS A 82 12.63 4.01 12.01
C LYS A 82 11.42 4.19 12.93
N ARG A 83 11.45 5.18 13.83
CA ARG A 83 10.31 5.49 14.72
C ARG A 83 9.10 5.94 13.91
N PHE A 84 9.31 6.86 12.96
CA PHE A 84 8.28 7.35 12.05
C PHE A 84 7.67 6.19 11.25
N LYS A 85 8.51 5.40 10.57
CA LYS A 85 8.10 4.21 9.81
C LYS A 85 7.30 3.24 10.68
N ARG A 86 7.77 2.93 11.90
CA ARG A 86 7.10 1.97 12.78
C ARG A 86 5.69 2.42 13.17
N TYR A 87 5.51 3.71 13.45
CA TYR A 87 4.22 4.25 13.85
C TYR A 87 3.25 4.37 12.66
N PHE A 88 3.72 4.93 11.55
CA PHE A 88 2.87 5.21 10.39
C PHE A 88 2.69 4.02 9.45
N LYS A 89 3.37 2.89 9.69
CA LYS A 89 3.13 1.66 8.95
C LYS A 89 1.70 1.18 9.21
N GLY A 90 0.88 1.20 8.16
CA GLY A 90 -0.54 0.82 8.25
C GLY A 90 -1.48 1.96 8.60
N TRP A 91 -0.99 3.18 8.83
CA TRP A 91 -1.82 4.35 9.15
C TRP A 91 -2.92 4.57 8.12
N GLY A 92 -2.56 4.58 6.84
CA GLY A 92 -3.51 4.73 5.73
C GLY A 92 -4.48 3.55 5.54
N SER A 93 -4.28 2.40 6.20
CA SER A 93 -5.21 1.26 6.15
C SER A 93 -6.11 1.16 7.40
N HIS A 94 -5.80 1.93 8.45
CA HIS A 94 -6.58 1.99 9.68
C HIS A 94 -7.47 3.24 9.75
N VAL A 95 -7.12 4.28 9.00
CA VAL A 95 -7.82 5.58 8.99
C VAL A 95 -8.71 5.75 7.75
N PHE A 96 -8.45 5.00 6.68
CA PHE A 96 -9.19 5.02 5.42
C PHE A 96 -9.52 3.60 4.96
#